data_AF-A0A6I6AC18-F1
#
_entry.id   AF-A0A6I6AC18-F1
#
_cell.length_a   1.000
_cell.length_b   1.000
_cell.length_c   1.000
_cell.angle_alpha   90.00
_cell.angle_beta   90.00
_cell.angle_gamma   90.00
#
_symmetry.space_group_name_H-M   'P 1'
#
loop_
_entity.id
_entity.type
_entity.pdbx_description
1 polymer ?
#
loop_
_entity_poly.entity_id
_entity_poly.type
_entity_poly.pdbx_seq_one_letter_code
_entity_poly.pdbx_strand_id
1 'polypeptide(L)'
;MPASKDMEVSLTVSGPAWVSAQRIDLYANGELIRSEEITSKPGGGVQWQETWKLEPRSEDCHLVAIATGPGVSAPYWPMAQPYQPESPEYKSQVVGSTGAVWIDADGDGQRTPAVVYAERLVKQQGENLPELLKSLAKYDRAVTLQAASLLRQRGISPFDPELTAALRQAAEPVQLGFALYGAAWRKSQIALQSN
;
A
#
# COMPACT_ATOMS: atom_id res chain seq x y z
N MET A 1 2.41 -4.45 22.09
CA MET A 1 2.48 -4.38 20.61
C MET A 1 3.78 -5.03 20.20
N PRO A 2 3.83 -5.77 19.07
CA PRO A 2 5.06 -6.44 18.70
C PRO A 2 6.07 -5.40 18.21
N ALA A 3 6.95 -4.95 19.11
CA ALA A 3 8.19 -4.28 18.73
C ALA A 3 9.16 -5.39 18.33
N SER A 4 9.54 -5.49 17.06
CA SER A 4 10.53 -6.49 16.67
C SER A 4 11.33 -6.07 15.45
N LYS A 5 12.65 -6.17 15.61
CA LYS A 5 13.62 -6.17 14.52
C LYS A 5 13.41 -7.34 13.56
N ASP A 6 12.66 -8.37 13.96
CA ASP A 6 12.21 -9.49 13.13
C ASP A 6 10.68 -9.52 13.10
N MET A 7 10.07 -9.03 12.02
CA MET A 7 8.61 -8.94 11.92
C MET A 7 8.04 -10.26 11.38
N GLU A 8 7.52 -11.10 12.27
CA GLU A 8 6.79 -12.32 11.92
C GLU A 8 5.28 -12.06 11.85
N VAL A 9 4.67 -12.38 10.72
CA VAL A 9 3.24 -12.20 10.47
C VAL A 9 2.60 -13.56 10.22
N SER A 10 1.80 -14.03 11.16
CA SER A 10 0.99 -15.24 10.98
C SER A 10 -0.31 -14.90 10.27
N LEU A 11 -0.57 -15.59 9.17
CA LEU A 11 -1.72 -15.40 8.31
C LEU A 11 -2.59 -16.66 8.33
N THR A 12 -3.90 -16.49 8.36
CA THR A 12 -4.85 -17.61 8.33
C THR A 12 -6.01 -17.25 7.41
N VAL A 13 -6.25 -18.08 6.41
CA VAL A 13 -7.40 -17.97 5.52
C VAL A 13 -8.41 -19.02 5.93
N SER A 14 -9.62 -18.55 6.25
CA SER A 14 -10.75 -19.42 6.61
C SER A 14 -11.92 -19.16 5.67
N GLY A 15 -12.61 -20.22 5.29
CA GLY A 15 -13.73 -20.15 4.36
C GLY A 15 -14.63 -21.37 4.43
N PRO A 16 -15.85 -21.28 3.87
CA PRO A 16 -16.73 -22.44 3.72
C PRO A 16 -16.19 -23.41 2.67
N ALA A 17 -16.64 -24.67 2.70
CA ALA A 17 -16.13 -25.75 1.85
C ALA A 17 -16.30 -25.54 0.33
N TRP A 18 -17.14 -24.60 -0.08
CA TRP A 18 -17.47 -24.30 -1.47
C TRP A 18 -16.70 -23.08 -2.03
N VAL A 19 -15.82 -22.47 -1.24
CA VAL A 19 -14.87 -21.43 -1.68
C VAL A 19 -13.45 -21.98 -1.59
N SER A 20 -12.56 -21.51 -2.46
CA SER A 20 -11.12 -21.76 -2.32
C SER A 20 -10.35 -20.46 -2.52
N ALA A 21 -9.37 -20.18 -1.66
CA ALA A 21 -8.39 -19.13 -1.90
C ALA A 21 -7.25 -19.66 -2.80
N GLN A 22 -6.78 -18.80 -3.71
CA GLN A 22 -5.73 -19.12 -4.67
C GLN A 22 -4.54 -18.19 -4.58
N ARG A 23 -4.73 -16.98 -4.02
CA ARG A 23 -3.65 -16.01 -3.83
C ARG A 23 -3.85 -15.24 -2.55
N ILE A 24 -2.75 -14.89 -1.89
CA ILE A 24 -2.71 -13.97 -0.76
C ILE A 24 -1.78 -12.81 -1.11
N ASP A 25 -2.30 -11.61 -0.95
CA ASP A 25 -1.60 -10.35 -1.15
C ASP A 25 -1.52 -9.63 0.20
N LEU A 26 -0.31 -9.30 0.66
CA LEU A 26 -0.07 -8.53 1.88
C LEU A 26 0.35 -7.12 1.53
N TYR A 27 -0.34 -6.15 2.11
CA TYR A 27 -0.14 -4.73 1.91
C TYR A 27 0.37 -4.06 3.17
N ALA A 28 1.31 -3.12 3.04
CA ALA A 28 1.71 -2.18 4.08
C ALA A 28 1.37 -0.77 3.62
N ASN A 29 0.54 -0.04 4.39
CA ASN A 29 0.10 1.32 4.05
C ASN A 29 -0.47 1.45 2.62
N GLY A 30 -1.10 0.38 2.12
CA GLY A 30 -1.68 0.32 0.77
C GLY A 30 -0.69 -0.07 -0.35
N GLU A 31 0.56 -0.35 -0.04
CA GLU A 31 1.56 -0.88 -0.97
C GLU A 31 1.68 -2.39 -0.84
N LEU A 32 1.62 -3.12 -1.96
CA LEU A 32 1.81 -4.57 -2.00
C LEU A 32 3.27 -4.88 -1.63
N ILE A 33 3.49 -5.60 -0.54
CA ILE A 33 4.82 -5.98 -0.06
C ILE A 33 5.14 -7.47 -0.25
N ARG A 34 4.12 -8.31 -0.37
CA ARG A 34 4.27 -9.74 -0.68
C ARG A 34 3.01 -10.28 -1.36
N SER A 35 3.19 -11.14 -2.35
CA SER A 35 2.11 -11.85 -3.03
C SER A 35 2.51 -13.32 -3.17
N GLU A 36 1.58 -14.23 -2.91
CA GLU A 36 1.84 -15.66 -2.97
C GLU A 36 0.62 -16.41 -3.51
N GLU A 37 0.85 -17.26 -4.51
CA GLU A 37 -0.15 -18.23 -4.95
C GLU A 37 -0.18 -19.41 -3.97
N ILE A 38 -1.38 -19.80 -3.55
CA ILE A 38 -1.59 -20.80 -2.52
C ILE A 38 -2.52 -21.90 -2.99
N THR A 39 -2.34 -23.09 -2.42
CA THR A 39 -3.31 -24.19 -2.58
C THR A 39 -4.15 -24.30 -1.32
N SER A 40 -5.46 -24.05 -1.44
CA SER A 40 -6.40 -24.23 -0.34
C SER A 40 -6.60 -25.69 0.03
N LYS A 41 -6.62 -25.98 1.32
CA LYS A 41 -7.07 -27.27 1.85
C LYS A 41 -8.56 -27.48 1.53
N PRO A 42 -8.98 -28.70 1.16
CA PRO A 42 -10.37 -28.99 0.90
C PRO A 42 -11.20 -28.94 2.19
N GLY A 43 -12.48 -28.60 2.07
CA GLY A 43 -13.41 -28.52 3.20
C GLY A 43 -13.58 -27.12 3.77
N GLY A 44 -14.45 -27.01 4.78
CA GLY A 44 -14.73 -25.75 5.47
C GLY A 44 -13.79 -25.52 6.66
N GLY A 45 -13.64 -24.27 7.08
CA GLY A 45 -12.76 -23.88 8.18
C GLY A 45 -11.45 -23.29 7.66
N VAL A 46 -10.32 -23.66 8.28
CA VAL A 46 -8.98 -23.16 7.90
C VAL A 46 -8.53 -23.80 6.59
N GLN A 47 -8.49 -22.99 5.54
CA GLN A 47 -8.11 -23.40 4.19
C GLN A 47 -6.61 -23.26 3.95
N TRP A 48 -5.96 -22.27 4.59
CA TRP A 48 -4.53 -22.07 4.49
C TRP A 48 -4.01 -21.32 5.73
N GLN A 49 -2.78 -21.61 6.14
CA GLN A 49 -2.13 -20.94 7.25
C GLN A 49 -0.60 -21.00 7.08
N GLU A 50 0.06 -19.85 7.23
CA GLU A 50 1.52 -19.75 7.21
C GLU A 50 1.97 -18.55 8.05
N THR A 51 3.26 -18.53 8.40
CA THR A 51 3.90 -17.36 9.02
C THR A 51 4.97 -16.82 8.10
N TRP A 52 4.89 -15.54 7.78
CA TRP A 52 5.83 -14.85 6.92
C TRP A 52 6.78 -14.00 7.75
N LYS A 53 8.07 -14.05 7.41
CA LYS A 53 9.07 -13.11 7.90
C LYS A 53 9.13 -11.92 6.96
N LEU A 54 9.04 -10.72 7.51
CA LEU A 54 9.10 -9.47 6.79
C LEU A 54 10.38 -8.71 7.15
N GLU A 55 10.88 -7.96 6.18
CA GLU A 55 12.01 -7.06 6.40
C GLU A 55 11.65 -6.00 7.47
N PRO A 56 12.63 -5.61 8.32
CA PRO A 56 12.43 -4.54 9.29
C PRO A 56 12.06 -3.24 8.59
N ARG A 57 11.23 -2.41 9.25
CA ARG A 57 10.82 -1.09 8.75
C ARG A 57 11.29 0.01 9.69
N SER A 58 11.49 1.21 9.14
CA SER A 58 11.95 2.38 9.92
C SER A 58 10.79 3.18 10.53
N GLU A 59 9.56 2.88 10.11
CA GLU A 59 8.37 3.66 10.41
C GLU A 59 7.15 2.77 10.57
N ASP A 60 6.22 3.26 11.39
CA ASP A 60 4.93 2.61 11.64
C ASP A 60 4.15 2.32 10.36
N CYS A 61 3.45 1.19 10.36
CA CYS A 61 2.63 0.81 9.23
C CYS A 61 1.35 0.07 9.63
N HIS A 62 0.42 0.03 8.69
CA HIS A 62 -0.77 -0.80 8.77
C HIS A 62 -0.66 -1.94 7.77
N LEU A 63 -0.73 -3.17 8.27
CA LEU A 63 -0.75 -4.38 7.46
C LEU A 63 -2.19 -4.81 7.16
N VAL A 64 -2.45 -5.16 5.90
CA VAL A 64 -3.71 -5.74 5.43
C VAL A 64 -3.39 -6.93 4.54
N ALA A 65 -3.92 -8.10 4.88
CA ALA A 65 -3.87 -9.26 4.01
C ALA A 65 -5.19 -9.40 3.24
N ILE A 66 -5.08 -9.69 1.95
CA ILE A 66 -6.19 -9.92 1.04
C ILE A 66 -6.02 -11.32 0.46
N ALA A 67 -6.98 -12.20 0.69
CA ALA A 67 -7.05 -13.51 0.05
C ALA A 67 -8.05 -13.43 -1.11
N THR A 68 -7.63 -13.85 -2.30
CA THR A 68 -8.47 -13.89 -3.49
C THR A 68 -8.62 -15.32 -4.01
N GLY A 69 -9.80 -15.62 -4.52
CA GLY A 69 -10.14 -16.90 -5.15
C GLY A 69 -11.10 -16.72 -6.32
N PRO A 70 -11.44 -17.82 -7.03
CA PRO A 70 -12.39 -17.76 -8.12
C PRO A 70 -13.76 -17.34 -7.57
N GLY A 71 -14.49 -16.54 -8.35
CA GLY A 71 -15.84 -16.16 -7.98
C GLY A 71 -16.78 -17.37 -7.89
N VAL A 72 -17.86 -17.22 -7.12
CA VAL A 72 -18.88 -18.25 -7.00
C VAL A 72 -19.58 -18.42 -8.35
N SER A 73 -19.47 -19.60 -8.93
CA SER A 73 -20.13 -19.95 -10.21
C SER A 73 -21.42 -20.74 -10.04
N ALA A 74 -21.72 -21.16 -8.81
CA ALA A 74 -22.85 -22.02 -8.54
C ALA A 74 -24.20 -21.26 -8.54
N PRO A 75 -25.28 -21.85 -9.07
CA PRO A 75 -26.54 -21.14 -9.36
C PRO A 75 -27.37 -20.78 -8.11
N TYR A 76 -26.95 -21.21 -6.92
CA TYR A 76 -27.67 -20.97 -5.67
C TYR A 76 -27.47 -19.56 -5.10
N TRP A 77 -26.58 -18.74 -5.68
CA TRP A 77 -26.33 -17.36 -5.25
C TRP A 77 -26.71 -16.37 -6.36
N PRO A 78 -27.95 -15.83 -6.37
CA PRO A 78 -28.30 -14.80 -7.34
C PRO A 78 -27.44 -13.55 -7.10
N MET A 79 -26.59 -13.22 -8.08
CA MET A 79 -25.79 -12.01 -8.09
C MET A 79 -26.50 -10.93 -8.90
N ALA A 80 -26.44 -9.68 -8.43
CA ALA A 80 -26.84 -8.53 -9.25
C ALA A 80 -25.96 -8.45 -10.51
N GLN A 81 -26.45 -7.76 -11.55
CA GLN A 81 -25.65 -7.44 -12.73
C GLN A 81 -24.35 -6.75 -12.27
N PRO A 82 -23.18 -7.34 -12.54
CA PRO A 82 -21.92 -6.81 -12.04
C PRO A 82 -21.58 -5.51 -12.75
N TYR A 83 -21.29 -4.45 -11.99
CA TYR A 83 -20.74 -3.21 -12.54
C TYR A 83 -19.22 -3.34 -12.62
N GLN A 84 -18.67 -3.29 -13.84
CA GLN A 84 -17.23 -3.27 -14.09
C GLN A 84 -16.91 -2.14 -15.08
N PRO A 85 -16.37 -1.00 -14.62
CA PRO A 85 -16.21 0.18 -15.47
C PRO A 85 -15.14 0.00 -16.56
N GLU A 86 -14.19 -0.90 -16.36
CA GLU A 86 -13.00 -1.03 -17.21
C GLU A 86 -13.16 -2.05 -18.37
N SER A 87 -14.10 -2.98 -18.26
CA SER A 87 -14.32 -4.00 -19.30
C SER A 87 -15.71 -4.63 -19.21
N PRO A 88 -16.34 -4.98 -20.35
CA PRO A 88 -17.58 -5.74 -20.39
C PRO A 88 -17.40 -7.23 -20.07
N GLU A 89 -16.17 -7.75 -20.07
CA GLU A 89 -15.88 -9.14 -19.70
C GLU A 89 -15.97 -9.32 -18.18
N TYR A 90 -16.99 -10.02 -17.70
CA TYR A 90 -17.16 -10.27 -16.28
C TYR A 90 -16.11 -11.26 -15.74
N LYS A 91 -15.30 -10.81 -14.78
CA LYS A 91 -14.34 -11.64 -14.05
C LYS A 91 -14.68 -11.62 -12.56
N SER A 92 -15.36 -12.67 -12.09
CA SER A 92 -15.77 -12.79 -10.69
C SER A 92 -14.61 -13.29 -9.81
N GLN A 93 -14.52 -12.71 -8.61
CA GLN A 93 -13.57 -13.15 -7.59
C GLN A 93 -14.24 -13.13 -6.22
N VAL A 94 -13.92 -14.10 -5.38
CA VAL A 94 -14.20 -14.03 -3.94
C VAL A 94 -13.00 -13.37 -3.27
N VAL A 95 -13.28 -12.41 -2.39
CA VAL A 95 -12.26 -11.67 -1.65
C VAL A 95 -12.52 -11.81 -0.16
N GLY A 96 -11.49 -12.22 0.58
CA GLY A 96 -11.41 -12.09 2.02
C GLY A 96 -10.36 -11.03 2.36
N SER A 97 -10.62 -10.19 3.36
CA SER A 97 -9.68 -9.18 3.81
C SER A 97 -9.62 -9.13 5.32
N THR A 98 -8.42 -8.94 5.86
CA THR A 98 -8.26 -8.63 7.28
C THR A 98 -8.69 -7.19 7.56
N GLY A 99 -8.84 -6.84 8.85
CA GLY A 99 -8.75 -5.45 9.26
C GLY A 99 -7.32 -4.91 9.07
N ALA A 100 -7.16 -3.60 9.22
CA ALA A 100 -5.85 -2.97 9.28
C ALA A 100 -5.20 -3.25 10.65
N VAL A 101 -4.07 -3.96 10.63
CA VAL A 101 -3.27 -4.24 11.82
C VAL A 101 -2.13 -3.24 11.91
N TRP A 102 -2.14 -2.39 12.92
CA TRP A 102 -1.05 -1.45 13.17
C TRP A 102 0.18 -2.17 13.73
N ILE A 103 1.34 -1.81 13.22
CA ILE A 103 2.67 -2.25 13.64
C ILE A 103 3.45 -1.03 14.12
N ASP A 104 3.93 -1.10 15.36
CA ASP A 104 4.87 -0.19 16.00
C ASP A 104 6.29 -0.55 15.57
N ALA A 105 6.73 0.01 14.43
CA ALA A 105 7.98 -0.39 13.80
C ALA A 105 9.18 0.43 14.31
N ASP A 106 8.94 1.68 14.72
CA ASP A 106 9.99 2.52 15.32
C ASP A 106 10.16 2.28 16.84
N GLY A 107 9.21 1.59 17.47
CA GLY A 107 9.28 1.13 18.85
C GLY A 107 8.98 2.23 19.87
N ASP A 108 8.38 3.35 19.46
CA ASP A 108 8.04 4.46 20.34
C ASP A 108 6.68 4.29 21.05
N GLY A 109 5.91 3.25 20.66
CA GLY A 109 4.61 2.92 21.24
C GLY A 109 3.47 3.87 20.83
N GLN A 110 3.72 4.82 19.94
CA GLN A 110 2.76 5.79 19.44
C GLN A 110 2.32 5.40 18.03
N ARG A 111 1.04 5.57 17.73
CA ARG A 111 0.50 5.32 16.39
C ARG A 111 0.84 6.49 15.47
N THR A 112 2.04 6.50 14.90
CA THR A 112 2.49 7.62 14.07
C THR A 112 2.06 7.41 12.62
N PRO A 113 1.19 8.26 12.04
CA PRO A 113 0.81 8.13 10.64
C PRO A 113 1.93 8.61 9.70
N ALA A 114 1.97 8.09 8.47
CA ALA A 114 2.96 8.44 7.45
C ALA A 114 3.12 9.96 7.22
N VAL A 115 2.03 10.72 7.33
CA VAL A 115 2.05 12.19 7.18
C VAL A 115 2.91 12.87 8.25
N VAL A 116 2.93 12.36 9.49
CA VAL A 116 3.71 12.96 10.58
C VAL A 116 5.22 12.74 10.36
N TYR A 117 5.63 11.57 9.86
CA TYR A 117 7.02 11.36 9.44
C TYR A 117 7.41 12.31 8.31
N ALA A 118 6.54 12.46 7.29
CA ALA A 118 6.77 13.38 6.18
C ALA A 118 6.86 14.84 6.63
N GLU A 119 5.99 15.29 7.54
CA GLU A 119 6.03 16.63 8.13
C GLU A 119 7.35 16.90 8.87
N ARG A 120 7.83 15.94 9.66
CA ARG A 120 9.11 16.04 10.36
C ARG A 120 10.26 16.21 9.36
N LEU A 121 10.32 15.37 8.33
CA LEU A 121 11.36 15.41 7.30
C LEU A 121 11.32 16.72 6.50
N VAL A 122 10.15 17.12 6.02
CA VAL A 122 9.97 18.33 5.22
C VAL A 122 10.20 19.60 6.05
N LYS A 123 9.89 19.59 7.36
CA LYS A 123 10.24 20.70 8.27
C LYS A 123 11.75 20.82 8.50
N GLN A 124 12.47 19.69 8.60
CA GLN A 124 13.91 19.69 8.87
C GLN A 124 14.75 19.95 7.62
N GLN A 125 14.36 19.41 6.48
CA GLN A 125 15.19 19.33 5.28
C GLN A 125 14.50 19.87 4.01
N GLY A 126 13.30 20.44 4.12
CA GLY A 126 12.51 20.86 2.95
C GLY A 126 13.13 21.94 2.07
N GLU A 127 14.10 22.71 2.59
CA GLU A 127 14.87 23.69 1.82
C GLU A 127 16.05 23.02 1.08
N ASN A 128 16.52 21.86 1.55
CA ASN A 128 17.60 21.09 0.95
C ASN A 128 17.04 19.82 0.29
N LEU A 129 16.51 19.97 -0.94
CA LEU A 129 15.87 18.88 -1.67
C LEU A 129 16.74 17.61 -1.78
N PRO A 130 18.04 17.66 -2.13
CA PRO A 130 18.88 16.47 -2.16
C PRO A 130 18.93 15.72 -0.82
N GLU A 131 19.00 16.44 0.30
CA GLU A 131 19.06 15.84 1.62
C GLU A 131 17.72 15.21 2.02
N LEU A 132 16.61 15.91 1.75
CA LEU A 132 15.26 15.37 1.96
C LEU A 132 15.05 14.07 1.18
N LEU A 133 15.38 14.06 -0.12
CA LEU A 133 15.20 12.89 -0.97
C LEU A 133 16.06 11.70 -0.53
N LYS A 134 17.27 11.97 -0.02
CA LYS A 134 18.14 10.95 0.58
C LYS A 134 17.54 10.36 1.86
N SER A 135 16.94 11.19 2.72
CA SER A 135 16.27 10.72 3.93
C SER A 135 15.02 9.90 3.64
N LEU A 136 14.23 10.31 2.65
CA LEU A 136 13.01 9.61 2.22
C LEU A 136 13.28 8.19 1.72
N ALA A 137 14.48 7.88 1.23
CA ALA A 137 14.84 6.55 0.77
C ALA A 137 14.79 5.46 1.87
N LYS A 138 14.70 5.86 3.15
CA LYS A 138 14.58 4.94 4.30
C LYS A 138 13.14 4.58 4.67
N TYR A 139 12.17 5.29 4.08
CA TYR A 139 10.76 5.19 4.39
C TYR A 139 9.99 4.61 3.22
N ASP A 140 8.77 4.17 3.48
CA ASP A 140 7.89 3.69 2.44
C ASP A 140 7.37 4.77 1.48
N ARG A 141 6.65 4.28 0.47
CA ARG A 141 6.03 5.11 -0.55
C ARG A 141 4.96 6.03 0.02
N ALA A 142 4.26 5.66 1.09
CA ALA A 142 3.23 6.50 1.69
C ALA A 142 3.85 7.77 2.28
N VAL A 143 4.97 7.66 3.01
CA VAL A 143 5.71 8.83 3.52
C VAL A 143 6.21 9.70 2.36
N THR A 144 6.73 9.09 1.30
CA THR A 144 7.21 9.80 0.11
C THR A 144 6.09 10.60 -0.58
N LEU A 145 4.90 10.00 -0.76
CA LEU A 145 3.73 10.65 -1.34
C LEU A 145 3.27 11.84 -0.49
N GLN A 146 3.28 11.69 0.85
CA GLN A 146 2.93 12.79 1.76
C GLN A 146 3.95 13.92 1.70
N ALA A 147 5.25 13.60 1.61
CA ALA A 147 6.30 14.61 1.45
C ALA A 147 6.13 15.40 0.15
N ALA A 148 5.84 14.73 -0.98
CA ALA A 148 5.54 15.39 -2.24
C ALA A 148 4.33 16.34 -2.13
N SER A 149 3.28 15.91 -1.41
CA SER A 149 2.11 16.74 -1.14
C SER A 149 2.42 17.98 -0.31
N LEU A 150 3.25 17.84 0.72
CA LEU A 150 3.68 18.94 1.59
C LEU A 150 4.56 19.95 0.84
N LEU A 151 5.49 19.49 -0.01
CA LEU A 151 6.28 20.39 -0.86
C LEU A 151 5.39 21.20 -1.81
N ARG A 152 4.36 20.57 -2.40
CA ARG A 152 3.35 21.27 -3.21
C ARG A 152 2.61 22.33 -2.42
N GLN A 153 2.22 22.04 -1.18
CA GLN A 153 1.56 23.01 -0.31
C GLN A 153 2.47 24.20 0.03
N ARG A 154 3.80 24.01 0.02
CA ARG A 154 4.81 25.07 0.18
C ARG A 154 5.14 25.82 -1.11
N GLY A 155 4.48 25.50 -2.23
CA GLY A 155 4.65 26.18 -3.51
C GLY A 155 5.63 25.50 -4.49
N ILE A 156 6.24 24.37 -4.11
CA ILE A 156 7.12 23.62 -5.03
C ILE A 156 6.25 22.71 -5.89
N SER A 157 6.14 23.03 -7.19
CA SER A 157 5.34 22.24 -8.14
C SER A 157 5.86 20.80 -8.25
N PRO A 158 4.99 19.79 -8.46
CA PRO A 158 5.44 18.41 -8.74
C PRO A 158 6.28 18.29 -10.01
N PHE A 159 6.24 19.29 -10.89
CA PHE A 159 7.02 19.38 -12.13
C PHE A 159 8.03 20.53 -12.10
N ASP A 160 8.39 21.00 -10.90
CA ASP A 160 9.40 22.03 -10.71
C ASP A 160 10.77 21.58 -11.28
N PRO A 161 11.50 22.43 -12.03
CA PRO A 161 12.79 22.04 -12.62
C PRO A 161 13.87 21.67 -11.60
N GLU A 162 13.95 22.36 -10.46
CA GLU A 162 14.93 22.08 -9.41
C GLU A 162 14.61 20.75 -8.72
N LEU A 163 13.34 20.53 -8.39
CA LEU A 163 12.87 19.25 -7.87
C LEU A 163 13.13 18.10 -8.85
N THR A 164 12.87 18.32 -10.14
CA THR A 164 13.10 17.32 -11.19
C THR A 164 14.59 16.98 -11.31
N ALA A 165 15.48 17.97 -11.24
CA ALA A 165 16.92 17.76 -11.26
C ALA A 165 17.40 16.98 -10.04
N ALA A 166 16.88 17.28 -8.85
CA ALA A 166 17.21 16.57 -7.62
C ALA A 166 16.70 15.11 -7.64
N LEU A 167 15.47 14.88 -8.12
CA LEU A 167 14.88 13.55 -8.23
C LEU A 167 15.69 12.60 -9.12
N ARG A 168 16.32 13.10 -10.19
CA ARG A 168 17.19 12.27 -11.06
C ARG A 168 18.36 11.62 -10.32
N GLN A 169 18.76 12.17 -9.17
CA GLN A 169 19.84 11.66 -8.33
C GLN A 169 19.32 10.88 -7.11
N ALA A 170 18.01 10.84 -6.88
CA ALA A 170 17.40 10.16 -5.75
C ALA A 170 17.28 8.64 -5.99
N ALA A 171 17.02 7.89 -4.91
CA ALA A 171 16.74 6.47 -5.01
C ALA A 171 15.46 6.20 -5.84
N GLU A 172 15.43 5.10 -6.58
CA GLU A 172 14.31 4.73 -7.47
C GLU A 172 12.93 4.72 -6.77
N PRO A 173 12.77 4.17 -5.54
CA PRO A 173 11.48 4.19 -4.85
C PRO A 173 10.96 5.62 -4.60
N VAL A 174 11.87 6.56 -4.30
CA VAL A 174 11.53 7.96 -4.06
C VAL A 174 11.09 8.62 -5.37
N GLN A 175 11.81 8.37 -6.47
CA GLN A 175 11.42 8.86 -7.80
C GLN A 175 10.02 8.39 -8.18
N LEU A 176 9.73 7.10 -7.98
CA LEU A 176 8.43 6.51 -8.26
C LEU A 176 7.32 7.15 -7.42
N GLY A 177 7.55 7.34 -6.12
CA GLY A 177 6.59 8.01 -5.23
C GLY A 177 6.23 9.41 -5.71
N PHE A 178 7.22 10.24 -6.04
CA PHE A 178 6.98 11.59 -6.59
C PHE A 178 6.29 11.56 -7.96
N ALA A 179 6.66 10.63 -8.83
CA ALA A 179 6.02 10.47 -10.14
C ALA A 179 4.53 10.09 -10.01
N LEU A 180 4.19 9.16 -9.11
CA LEU A 180 2.82 8.78 -8.82
C LEU A 180 2.00 9.94 -8.27
N TYR A 181 2.57 10.72 -7.33
CA TYR A 181 1.94 11.94 -6.85
C TYR A 181 1.67 12.94 -7.97
N GLY A 182 2.68 13.24 -8.80
CA GLY A 182 2.57 14.17 -9.91
C GLY A 182 1.52 13.74 -10.93
N ALA A 183 1.45 12.43 -11.25
CA ALA A 183 0.45 11.87 -12.14
C ALA A 183 -0.97 11.99 -11.56
N ALA A 184 -1.15 11.66 -10.27
CA ALA A 184 -2.43 11.78 -9.59
C ALA A 184 -2.89 13.25 -9.50
N TRP A 185 -1.99 14.16 -9.17
CA TRP A 185 -2.27 15.59 -9.14
C TRP A 185 -2.66 16.11 -10.51
N ARG A 186 -1.94 15.76 -11.57
CA ARG A 186 -2.28 16.13 -12.94
C ARG A 186 -3.67 15.66 -13.34
N LYS A 187 -4.01 14.39 -13.06
CA LYS A 187 -5.36 13.85 -13.31
C LYS A 187 -6.43 14.65 -12.57
N SER A 188 -6.18 15.02 -11.31
CA SER A 188 -7.08 15.86 -10.52
C SER A 188 -7.26 17.25 -11.12
N GLN A 189 -6.20 17.89 -11.63
CA GLN A 189 -6.31 19.19 -12.29
C GLN A 189 -7.12 19.11 -13.59
N ILE A 190 -6.94 18.07 -14.40
CA ILE A 190 -7.73 17.85 -15.63
C ILE A 190 -9.21 17.67 -15.29
N ALA A 191 -9.52 16.87 -14.25
CA ALA A 191 -10.90 16.66 -13.82
C ALA A 191 -11.57 17.95 -13.33
N LEU A 192 -10.83 18.83 -12.63
CA LEU A 192 -11.33 20.14 -12.21
C LEU A 192 -11.59 21.10 -13.37
N GLN A 193 -10.84 20.98 -14.47
CA GLN A 193 -11.01 21.81 -15.67
C GLN A 193 -12.11 21.29 -16.61
N SER A 194 -12.50 20.02 -16.47
CA SER A 194 -13.47 19.35 -17.34
C SER A 194 -14.91 19.38 -16.78
N ASN A 195 -15.09 19.95 -15.58
CA ASN A 195 -16.39 20.22 -14.93
C ASN A 195 -16.71 21.71 -15.00
#